data_AF-A0AAE3CK31-F1
#
_entry.id   AF-A0AAE3CK31-F1
#
_cell.length_a   1.000
_cell.length_b   1.000
_cell.length_c   1.000
_cell.angle_alpha   90.00
_cell.angle_beta   90.00
_cell.angle_gamma   90.00
#
_symmetry.space_group_name_H-M   'P 1'
#
loop_
_entity.id
_entity.type
_entity.pdbx_description
1 polymer ?
#
loop_
_entity_poly.entity_id
_entity_poly.type
_entity_poly.pdbx_seq_one_letter_code
_entity_poly.pdbx_strand_id
1 'polypeptide(L)'
;MLKEDMDILAGRAMARLFSVMVQVAQETVPVGTTDTFRERVHDLVVDLPIFLDSAQGDPESPVRNEQATYDRDAVALVVKRGVSDLSRAFDGSGENARDAMRTWWREYGDRDHTVAWLIQQAASFLVADATMTGAERC
;
A
#
# COMPACT_ATOMS: atom_id res chain seq x y z
N MET A 1 4.32 -0.52 24.41
CA MET A 1 3.48 -1.27 23.45
C MET A 1 3.97 -2.71 23.44
N LEU A 2 3.09 -3.71 23.48
CA LEU A 2 3.53 -5.12 23.36
C LEU A 2 3.89 -5.43 21.90
N LYS A 3 4.68 -6.48 21.64
CA LYS A 3 5.02 -6.90 20.27
C LYS A 3 3.76 -7.12 19.43
N GLU A 4 2.77 -7.82 19.99
CA GLU A 4 1.50 -8.11 19.31
C GLU A 4 0.73 -6.85 18.91
N ASP A 5 0.66 -5.84 19.81
CA ASP A 5 0.06 -4.54 19.49
C ASP A 5 0.78 -3.88 18.31
N MET A 6 2.11 -4.01 18.28
CA MET A 6 2.94 -3.44 17.23
C MET A 6 2.71 -4.13 15.89
N ASP A 7 2.65 -5.46 15.89
CA ASP A 7 2.37 -6.26 14.70
C ASP A 7 0.97 -5.95 14.13
N ILE A 8 -0.04 -5.76 15.00
CA ILE A 8 -1.40 -5.39 14.60
C ILE A 8 -1.40 -3.99 13.96
N LEU A 9 -0.75 -3.02 14.59
CA LEU A 9 -0.70 -1.65 14.08
C LEU A 9 0.09 -1.58 12.76
N ALA A 10 1.24 -2.26 12.65
CA ALA A 10 2.02 -2.35 11.43
C ALA A 10 1.25 -3.03 10.29
N GLY A 11 0.56 -4.15 10.56
CA GLY A 11 -0.27 -4.82 9.57
C GLY A 11 -1.43 -3.96 9.07
N ARG A 12 -2.10 -3.22 9.95
CA ARG A 12 -3.17 -2.28 9.56
C ARG A 12 -2.63 -1.10 8.73
N ALA A 13 -1.49 -0.55 9.13
CA ALA A 13 -0.80 0.50 8.37
C ALA A 13 -0.43 -0.02 6.96
N MET A 14 0.05 -1.26 6.86
CA MET A 14 0.37 -1.91 5.60
C MET A 14 -0.85 -2.05 4.69
N ALA A 15 -1.96 -2.58 5.22
CA ALA A 15 -3.20 -2.73 4.46
C ALA A 15 -3.73 -1.38 3.94
N ARG A 16 -3.64 -0.34 4.78
CA ARG A 16 -4.03 1.01 4.39
C ARG A 16 -3.17 1.53 3.24
N LEU A 17 -1.86 1.40 3.36
CA LEU A 17 -0.91 1.83 2.35
C LEU A 17 -1.14 1.10 1.01
N PHE A 18 -1.25 -0.23 1.07
CA PHE A 18 -1.51 -1.07 -0.10
C PHE A 18 -2.81 -0.70 -0.81
N SER A 19 -3.88 -0.41 -0.05
CA SER A 19 -5.16 0.03 -0.63
C SER A 19 -5.03 1.32 -1.44
N VAL A 20 -4.25 2.28 -0.92
CA VAL A 20 -3.96 3.55 -1.62
C VAL A 20 -3.14 3.31 -2.89
N MET A 21 -2.14 2.41 -2.83
CA MET A 21 -1.36 2.04 -4.01
C MET A 21 -2.26 1.49 -5.12
N VAL A 22 -3.18 0.58 -4.79
CA VAL A 22 -4.13 0.00 -5.76
C VAL A 22 -5.03 1.09 -6.34
N GLN A 23 -5.60 1.97 -5.50
CA GLN A 23 -6.46 3.06 -5.97
C GLN A 23 -5.74 3.97 -6.95
N VAL A 24 -4.57 4.49 -6.57
CA VAL A 24 -3.80 5.42 -7.41
C VAL A 24 -3.38 4.76 -8.72
N ALA A 25 -2.98 3.49 -8.66
CA ALA A 25 -2.64 2.74 -9.88
C ALA A 25 -3.85 2.58 -10.82
N GLN A 26 -5.07 2.44 -10.29
CA GLN A 26 -6.30 2.43 -11.10
C GLN A 26 -6.66 3.80 -11.68
N GLU A 27 -6.49 4.87 -10.90
CA GLU A 27 -6.81 6.22 -11.33
C GLU A 27 -5.86 6.74 -12.42
N THR A 28 -4.58 6.40 -12.33
CA THR A 28 -3.56 6.85 -13.29
C THR A 28 -3.57 6.06 -14.59
N VAL A 29 -3.77 4.73 -14.50
CA VAL A 29 -3.78 3.85 -15.67
C VAL A 29 -4.96 2.88 -15.56
N PRO A 30 -6.20 3.24 -15.90
CA PRO A 30 -7.34 2.33 -15.73
C PRO A 30 -7.17 1.00 -16.48
N VAL A 31 -7.57 -0.11 -15.86
CA VAL A 31 -7.63 -1.43 -16.55
C VAL A 31 -9.05 -1.76 -16.98
N GLY A 32 -9.18 -2.37 -18.15
CA GLY A 32 -10.47 -2.77 -18.72
C GLY A 32 -10.88 -4.22 -18.43
N THR A 33 -9.99 -5.04 -17.85
CA THR A 33 -10.24 -6.47 -17.61
C THR A 33 -9.85 -6.89 -16.21
N THR A 34 -10.51 -7.94 -15.71
CA THR A 34 -10.21 -8.54 -14.40
C THR A 34 -8.83 -9.17 -14.35
N ASP A 35 -8.34 -9.73 -15.46
CA ASP A 35 -7.03 -10.38 -15.48
C ASP A 35 -5.89 -9.36 -15.42
N THR A 36 -5.98 -8.27 -16.19
CA THR A 36 -5.02 -7.15 -16.08
C THR A 36 -5.07 -6.49 -14.71
N PHE A 37 -6.26 -6.39 -14.09
CA PHE A 37 -6.37 -5.92 -12.71
C PHE A 37 -5.62 -6.83 -11.73
N ARG A 38 -5.77 -8.16 -11.87
CA ARG A 38 -5.10 -9.14 -11.01
C ARG A 38 -3.58 -9.09 -11.17
N GLU A 39 -3.09 -9.01 -12.41
CA GLU A 39 -1.67 -8.85 -12.71
C GLU A 39 -1.11 -7.59 -12.04
N ARG A 40 -1.79 -6.45 -12.16
CA ARG A 40 -1.36 -5.23 -11.50
C ARG A 40 -1.35 -5.32 -9.98
N VAL A 41 -2.39 -5.90 -9.38
CA VAL A 41 -2.44 -6.10 -7.93
C VAL A 41 -1.26 -6.96 -7.47
N HIS A 42 -0.92 -8.00 -8.24
CA HIS A 42 0.26 -8.82 -7.98
C HIS A 42 1.56 -8.00 -8.08
N ASP A 43 1.74 -7.20 -9.14
CA ASP A 43 2.91 -6.31 -9.28
C ASP A 43 3.05 -5.37 -8.09
N LEU A 44 1.95 -4.75 -7.65
CA LEU A 44 1.93 -3.84 -6.50
C LEU A 44 2.33 -4.53 -5.19
N VAL A 45 1.91 -5.78 -4.98
CA VAL A 45 2.31 -6.59 -3.81
C VAL A 45 3.82 -6.87 -3.84
N VAL A 46 4.36 -7.24 -5.01
CA VAL A 46 5.79 -7.50 -5.20
C VAL A 46 6.61 -6.23 -5.00
N ASP A 47 6.13 -5.10 -5.47
CA ASP A 47 6.83 -3.82 -5.42
C ASP A 47 6.67 -3.08 -4.07
N LEU A 48 5.70 -3.46 -3.24
CA LEU A 48 5.44 -2.85 -1.94
C LEU A 48 6.69 -2.70 -1.04
N PRO A 49 7.54 -3.73 -0.81
CA PRO A 49 8.78 -3.54 -0.04
C PRO A 49 9.74 -2.54 -0.68
N ILE A 50 9.81 -2.48 -2.02
CA ILE A 50 10.67 -1.55 -2.76
C ILE A 50 10.22 -0.11 -2.49
N PHE A 51 8.90 0.15 -2.50
CA PHE A 51 8.36 1.49 -2.23
C PHE A 51 8.55 1.91 -0.76
N LEU A 52 8.47 0.97 0.19
CA LEU A 52 8.78 1.26 1.59
C LEU A 52 10.24 1.63 1.79
N ASP A 53 11.15 1.01 1.03
CA ASP A 53 12.57 1.31 1.07
C ASP A 53 12.88 2.68 0.42
N SER A 54 12.24 2.98 -0.71
CA SER A 54 12.44 4.23 -1.45
C SER A 54 11.81 5.47 -0.77
N ALA A 55 10.84 5.27 0.13
CA ALA A 55 10.23 6.36 0.91
C ALA A 55 11.23 7.16 1.77
N GLN A 56 12.48 6.68 1.95
CA GLN A 56 13.56 7.41 2.64
C GLN A 56 14.34 8.40 1.74
N GLY A 57 14.21 8.33 0.41
CA GLY A 57 15.04 9.05 -0.55
C GLY A 57 14.46 10.37 -1.08
N ASP A 58 15.29 11.05 -1.86
CA ASP A 58 14.90 12.20 -2.68
C ASP A 58 13.75 11.78 -3.64
N PRO A 59 12.70 12.58 -3.83
CA PRO A 59 11.51 12.19 -4.60
C PRO A 59 11.78 11.94 -6.10
N GLU A 60 13.01 12.16 -6.58
CA GLU A 60 13.38 12.16 -7.99
C GLU A 60 14.21 10.96 -8.45
N SER A 61 14.41 9.93 -7.61
CA SER A 61 14.97 8.66 -8.12
C SER A 61 13.83 7.77 -8.65
N PRO A 62 13.59 7.75 -9.96
CA PRO A 62 12.48 6.99 -10.53
C PRO A 62 12.70 5.50 -10.22
N VAL A 63 11.66 4.85 -9.72
CA VAL A 63 11.64 3.39 -9.60
C VAL A 63 11.42 2.84 -11.01
N ARG A 64 12.46 2.88 -11.84
CA ARG A 64 12.38 2.49 -13.26
C ARG A 64 12.16 0.99 -13.38
N ASN A 65 10.94 0.61 -13.75
CA ASN A 65 10.64 -0.68 -14.33
C ASN A 65 9.74 -0.44 -15.55
N GLU A 66 10.33 -0.54 -16.75
CA GLU A 66 9.66 -0.29 -18.03
C GLU A 66 8.57 -1.32 -18.36
N GLN A 67 8.45 -2.41 -17.58
CA GLN A 67 7.41 -3.43 -17.74
C GLN A 67 6.25 -3.30 -16.74
N ALA A 68 6.22 -2.28 -15.88
CA ALA A 68 5.16 -2.15 -14.89
C ALA A 68 3.80 -1.86 -15.55
N THR A 69 2.76 -2.54 -15.07
CA THR A 69 1.39 -2.35 -15.57
C THR A 69 0.73 -1.06 -15.07
N TYR A 70 1.43 -0.20 -14.32
CA TYR A 70 0.91 1.00 -13.66
C TYR A 70 1.98 2.12 -13.55
N ASP A 71 1.54 3.33 -13.22
CA ASP A 71 2.45 4.46 -12.95
C ASP A 71 3.14 4.32 -11.58
N ARG A 72 4.40 3.85 -11.60
CA ARG A 72 5.20 3.63 -10.39
C ARG A 72 5.58 4.92 -9.68
N ASP A 73 5.75 6.03 -10.38
CA ASP A 73 6.15 7.29 -9.77
C ASP A 73 5.00 7.90 -8.97
N ALA A 74 3.78 7.84 -9.53
CA ALA A 74 2.57 8.20 -8.81
C ALA A 74 2.39 7.35 -7.54
N VAL A 75 2.59 6.03 -7.65
CA VAL A 75 2.50 5.10 -6.51
C VAL A 75 3.59 5.39 -5.46
N ALA A 76 4.85 5.61 -5.88
CA ALA A 76 5.95 5.93 -4.97
C ALA A 76 5.68 7.22 -4.19
N LEU A 77 5.16 8.26 -4.85
CA LEU A 77 4.82 9.54 -4.23
C LEU A 77 3.76 9.37 -3.13
N VAL A 78 2.70 8.60 -3.40
CA VAL A 78 1.66 8.36 -2.40
C VAL A 78 2.11 7.42 -1.29
N VAL A 79 3.03 6.49 -1.55
CA VAL A 79 3.63 5.68 -0.49
C VAL A 79 4.44 6.55 0.46
N LYS A 80 5.31 7.44 -0.07
CA LYS A 80 6.09 8.37 0.76
C LYS A 80 5.18 9.24 1.63
N ARG A 81 4.12 9.81 1.06
CA ARG A 81 3.13 10.59 1.81
C ARG A 81 2.38 9.74 2.81
N GLY A 82 1.92 8.55 2.43
CA GLY A 82 1.18 7.63 3.29
C GLY A 82 2.00 7.20 4.51
N VAL A 83 3.28 6.88 4.34
CA VAL A 83 4.21 6.58 5.44
C VAL A 83 4.36 7.79 6.37
N SER A 84 4.49 8.99 5.81
CA SER A 84 4.56 10.24 6.59
C SER A 84 3.28 10.46 7.40
N ASP A 85 2.11 10.31 6.78
CA ASP A 85 0.80 10.50 7.43
C ASP A 85 0.56 9.45 8.52
N LEU A 86 1.01 8.21 8.29
CA LEU A 86 0.93 7.11 9.26
C LEU A 86 1.93 7.26 10.41
N SER A 87 2.99 8.06 10.26
CA SER A 87 4.03 8.20 11.29
C SER A 87 3.46 8.62 12.65
N ARG A 88 2.45 9.48 12.66
CA ARG A 88 1.76 9.90 13.91
C ARG A 88 1.13 8.75 14.69
N ALA A 89 0.66 7.70 14.01
CA ALA A 89 0.08 6.54 14.67
C ALA A 89 1.12 5.69 15.42
N PHE A 90 2.40 5.87 15.10
CA PHE A 90 3.53 5.20 15.73
C PHE A 90 4.26 6.10 16.74
N ASP A 91 3.81 7.36 16.90
CA ASP A 91 4.36 8.25 17.93
C ASP A 91 4.16 7.61 19.32
N GLY A 92 5.24 7.60 20.12
CA GLY A 92 5.24 6.96 21.44
C GLY A 92 5.38 5.43 21.44
N SER A 93 5.45 4.78 20.26
CA SER A 93 5.78 3.35 20.16
C SER A 93 7.28 3.07 20.34
N GLY A 94 8.13 4.07 20.08
CA GLY A 94 9.59 3.93 20.05
C GLY A 94 10.13 3.40 18.73
N GLU A 95 9.26 3.07 17.77
CA GLU A 95 9.62 2.62 16.43
C GLU A 95 9.03 3.57 15.37
N ASN A 96 9.70 3.72 14.23
CA ASN A 96 9.15 4.50 13.14
C ASN A 96 8.20 3.63 12.29
N ALA A 97 7.15 4.24 11.74
CA ALA A 97 6.10 3.54 10.99
C ALA A 97 6.64 2.67 9.87
N ARG A 98 7.65 3.17 9.14
CA ARG A 98 8.28 2.45 8.04
C ARG A 98 8.97 1.17 8.52
N ASP A 99 9.82 1.27 9.54
CA ASP A 99 10.60 0.14 10.04
C ASP A 99 9.69 -0.91 10.66
N ALA A 100 8.66 -0.50 11.39
CA ALA A 100 7.63 -1.40 11.89
C ALA A 100 6.91 -2.13 10.74
N MET A 101 6.48 -1.39 9.70
CA MET A 101 5.87 -2.00 8.50
C MET A 101 6.84 -2.92 7.75
N ARG A 102 8.12 -2.56 7.63
CA ARG A 102 9.16 -3.38 6.99
C ARG A 102 9.45 -4.65 7.78
N THR A 103 9.50 -4.56 9.10
CA THR A 103 9.67 -5.72 9.99
C THR A 103 8.47 -6.64 9.87
N TRP A 104 7.26 -6.09 9.92
CA TRP A 104 6.03 -6.85 9.70
C TRP A 104 6.01 -7.53 8.32
N TRP A 105 6.38 -6.83 7.25
CA TRP A 105 6.45 -7.42 5.90
C TRP A 105 7.44 -8.59 5.84
N ARG A 106 8.60 -8.48 6.47
CA ARG A 106 9.60 -9.57 6.52
C ARG A 106 9.09 -10.78 7.31
N GLU A 107 8.32 -10.57 8.38
CA GLU A 107 7.79 -11.66 9.21
C GLU A 107 6.54 -12.35 8.62
N TYR A 108 5.71 -11.59 7.90
CA TYR A 108 4.36 -12.02 7.51
C TYR A 108 4.06 -11.90 6.00
N GLY A 109 4.80 -11.09 5.25
CA GLY A 109 4.49 -10.69 3.86
C GLY A 109 4.55 -11.82 2.82
N ASP A 110 5.47 -12.77 2.99
CA ASP A 110 5.66 -13.91 2.07
C ASP A 110 4.64 -15.05 2.28
N ARG A 111 3.60 -14.82 3.09
CA ARG A 111 2.57 -15.82 3.36
C ARG A 111 1.38 -15.59 2.44
N ASP A 112 0.92 -16.65 1.77
CA ASP A 112 -0.24 -16.60 0.86
C ASP A 112 -1.47 -15.94 1.49
N HIS A 113 -1.72 -16.22 2.77
CA HIS A 113 -2.85 -15.62 3.50
C HIS A 113 -2.70 -14.11 3.73
N THR A 114 -1.48 -13.61 3.87
CA THR A 114 -1.21 -12.18 4.04
C THR A 114 -1.53 -11.43 2.75
N VAL A 115 -1.10 -11.97 1.61
CA VAL A 115 -1.39 -11.39 0.29
C VAL A 115 -2.90 -11.39 0.04
N ALA A 116 -3.57 -12.52 0.25
CA ALA A 116 -5.03 -12.60 0.10
C ALA A 116 -5.76 -11.61 1.01
N TRP A 117 -5.30 -11.48 2.27
CA TRP A 117 -5.86 -10.52 3.22
C TRP A 117 -5.68 -9.06 2.76
N LEU A 118 -4.50 -8.66 2.29
CA LEU A 118 -4.25 -7.32 1.78
C LEU A 118 -5.16 -6.97 0.59
N ILE A 119 -5.36 -7.92 -0.32
CA ILE A 119 -6.27 -7.77 -1.46
C ILE A 119 -7.72 -7.57 -0.97
N GLN A 120 -8.16 -8.33 0.03
CA GLN A 120 -9.49 -8.17 0.61
C GLN A 120 -9.67 -6.80 1.28
N GLN A 121 -8.65 -6.30 1.98
CA GLN A 121 -8.70 -4.96 2.57
C GLN A 121 -8.79 -3.87 1.49
N ALA A 122 -7.98 -3.97 0.43
CA ALA A 122 -8.02 -3.03 -0.69
C ALA A 122 -9.38 -3.03 -1.39
N ALA A 123 -9.95 -4.20 -1.68
CA ALA A 123 -11.28 -4.32 -2.27
C ALA A 123 -12.36 -3.68 -1.38
N SER A 124 -12.32 -3.94 -0.07
CA SER A 124 -13.26 -3.36 0.88
C SER A 124 -13.18 -1.83 0.90
N PHE A 125 -11.97 -1.27 0.82
CA PHE A 125 -11.76 0.17 0.77
C PHE A 125 -12.30 0.79 -0.53
N LEU A 126 -12.03 0.18 -1.68
CA LEU A 126 -12.52 0.66 -2.98
C LEU A 126 -14.05 0.63 -3.07
N VAL A 127 -14.69 -0.41 -2.53
CA VAL A 127 -16.16 -0.47 -2.46
C VAL A 127 -16.71 0.65 -1.57
N ALA A 128 -16.11 0.88 -0.40
CA ALA A 128 -16.52 1.97 0.47
C ALA A 128 -16.41 3.34 -0.22
N ASP A 129 -15.30 3.60 -0.92
CA ASP A 129 -15.09 4.83 -1.69
C ASP A 129 -16.14 5.03 -2.80
N ALA A 130 -16.43 3.99 -3.56
CA ALA A 130 -17.48 3.99 -4.59
C ALA A 130 -18.88 4.28 -4.01
N THR A 131 -19.18 3.76 -2.81
CA THR A 131 -20.46 4.03 -2.15
C THR A 131 -20.60 5.46 -1.65
N MET A 132 -19.52 6.06 -1.13
CA MET A 132 -19.54 7.46 -0.67
C MET A 132 -19.67 8.43 -1.85
N THR A 133 -18.92 8.22 -2.93
CA THR A 133 -19.01 9.05 -4.15
C THR A 133 -20.36 8.89 -4.87
N GLY A 134 -20.99 7.71 -4.79
CA GLY A 134 -22.36 7.51 -5.28
C GLY A 134 -23.41 8.26 -4.46
N ALA A 135 -23.24 8.33 -3.13
CA ALA A 135 -24.14 9.03 -2.22
C ALA A 135 -24.10 10.56 -2.38
N GLU A 136 -22.95 11.15 -2.73
CA GLU A 136 -22.81 12.59 -2.97
C GLU A 136 -23.41 13.06 -4.32
N ARG A 137 -23.76 12.13 -5.20
CA ARG A 137 -24.33 12.41 -6.54
C ARG A 137 -25.86 12.24 -6.61
N CYS A 138 -26.52 11.88 -5.50
CA CYS A 138 -27.97 11.73 -5.38
C CYS A 138 -28.57 12.84 -4.52
#